data_AF-A0A968HLJ0-F1
#
_entry.id   AF-A0A968HLJ0-F1
#
_cell.length_a   1.000
_cell.length_b   1.000
_cell.length_c   1.000
_cell.angle_alpha   90.00
_cell.angle_beta   90.00
_cell.angle_gamma   90.00
#
_symmetry.space_group_name_H-M   'P 1'
#
loop_
_entity.id
_entity.type
_entity.pdbx_description
1 polymer ?
#
loop_
_entity_poly.entity_id
_entity_poly.type
_entity_poly.pdbx_seq_one_letter_code
_entity_poly.pdbx_strand_id
1 'polypeptide(L)'
;MLISRVKTSLFALPLFASVMLLTACPQGDVGAPCNHGSVEAPSSKLVTFPALSCSDLLCVYGEEQTVPEITCETSQQCNDAANTGGENIFECVTGACRLSLDYVLARSMCSKTCESDDDCNNTSLNNRPAVDDDETACRTGFSCTVLQQLGQFCCERLCVCNDDLDSLDNLEMDCEPNVGQSWIDCYGEDDNVGTTSTSG
;
A
#
# COMPACT_ATOMS: atom_id res chain seq x y z
N MET A 1 -54.24 -24.67 -63.72
CA MET A 1 -54.22 -23.19 -63.72
C MET A 1 -53.87 -22.77 -62.29
N LEU A 2 -52.60 -22.51 -61.95
CA LEU A 2 -51.95 -21.17 -61.97
C LEU A 2 -52.81 -20.17 -61.17
N ILE A 3 -52.42 -19.65 -59.99
CA ILE A 3 -51.30 -18.72 -59.77
C ILE A 3 -50.85 -18.71 -58.28
N SER A 4 -49.54 -18.58 -58.10
CA SER A 4 -48.73 -18.34 -56.89
C SER A 4 -49.22 -17.24 -55.92
N ARG A 5 -48.88 -17.40 -54.64
CA ARG A 5 -48.38 -16.30 -53.79
C ARG A 5 -47.30 -16.79 -52.83
N VAL A 6 -46.05 -16.46 -53.18
CA VAL A 6 -44.87 -16.53 -52.31
C VAL A 6 -45.00 -15.42 -51.25
N LYS A 7 -44.88 -15.76 -49.97
CA LYS A 7 -44.64 -14.80 -48.89
C LYS A 7 -43.31 -15.14 -48.23
N THR A 8 -42.28 -14.46 -48.70
CA THR A 8 -40.98 -14.29 -48.06
C THR A 8 -41.19 -13.55 -46.74
N SER A 9 -40.84 -14.16 -45.61
CA SER A 9 -40.74 -13.44 -44.33
C SER A 9 -39.29 -13.48 -43.88
N LEU A 10 -38.64 -12.33 -44.01
CA LEU A 10 -37.30 -12.02 -43.53
C LEU A 10 -37.29 -11.90 -41.99
N PHE A 11 -36.20 -12.42 -41.39
CA PHE A 11 -35.45 -11.92 -40.23
C PHE A 11 -36.17 -11.48 -38.94
N ALA A 12 -35.80 -12.14 -37.82
CA ALA A 12 -35.23 -11.46 -36.65
C ALA A 12 -34.72 -12.52 -35.64
N LEU A 13 -33.41 -12.70 -35.55
CA LEU A 13 -32.76 -13.30 -34.39
C LEU A 13 -32.70 -12.24 -33.28
N PRO A 14 -33.31 -12.44 -32.10
CA PRO A 14 -32.98 -11.61 -30.96
C PRO A 14 -31.62 -12.07 -30.41
N LEU A 15 -30.60 -11.28 -30.74
CA LEU A 15 -29.30 -11.28 -30.09
C LEU A 15 -29.53 -10.83 -28.63
N PHE A 16 -29.71 -11.78 -27.70
CA PHE A 16 -29.58 -11.47 -26.28
C PHE A 16 -28.10 -11.20 -26.01
N ALA A 17 -27.70 -9.94 -26.20
CA ALA A 17 -26.44 -9.43 -25.71
C ALA A 17 -26.50 -9.47 -24.18
N SER A 18 -25.97 -10.55 -23.61
CA SER A 18 -25.60 -10.64 -22.20
C SER A 18 -24.58 -9.54 -21.93
N VAL A 19 -25.05 -8.39 -21.47
CA VAL A 19 -24.23 -7.39 -20.79
C VAL A 19 -23.82 -8.04 -19.47
N MET A 20 -22.75 -8.83 -19.50
CA MET A 20 -21.97 -9.08 -18.30
C MET A 20 -21.30 -7.75 -17.95
N LEU A 21 -22.02 -6.91 -17.19
CA LEU A 21 -21.39 -5.91 -16.36
C LEU A 21 -20.50 -6.70 -15.40
N LEU A 22 -19.23 -6.83 -15.76
CA LEU A 22 -18.15 -7.09 -14.82
C LEU A 22 -18.12 -5.87 -13.90
N THR A 23 -19.03 -5.82 -12.93
CA THR A 23 -18.78 -5.07 -11.70
C THR A 23 -17.65 -5.82 -11.03
N ALA A 24 -16.42 -5.50 -11.41
CA ALA A 24 -15.26 -5.75 -10.58
C ALA A 24 -15.55 -4.97 -9.30
N CYS A 25 -16.14 -5.64 -8.32
CA CYS A 25 -16.32 -5.06 -7.00
C CYS A 25 -14.89 -4.84 -6.48
N PRO A 26 -14.46 -3.60 -6.21
CA PRO A 26 -13.21 -3.40 -5.47
C PRO A 26 -13.36 -4.17 -4.16
N GLN A 27 -12.50 -5.15 -3.96
CA GLN A 27 -12.43 -5.90 -2.73
C GLN A 27 -11.62 -5.02 -1.78
N GLY A 28 -12.29 -4.38 -0.82
CA GLY A 28 -11.57 -3.72 0.27
C GLY A 28 -10.86 -4.79 1.10
N ASP A 29 -9.55 -4.71 1.17
CA ASP A 29 -8.68 -5.59 1.95
C ASP A 29 -7.73 -4.80 2.84
N VAL A 30 -7.99 -3.49 3.02
CA VAL A 30 -7.20 -2.63 3.91
C VAL A 30 -7.11 -3.28 5.28
N GLY A 31 -5.88 -3.48 5.74
CA GLY A 31 -5.57 -4.11 7.01
C GLY A 31 -5.31 -5.61 6.96
N ALA A 32 -5.57 -6.28 5.83
CA ALA A 32 -5.33 -7.71 5.69
C ALA A 32 -3.82 -8.00 5.68
N PRO A 33 -3.34 -9.06 6.34
CA PRO A 33 -1.92 -9.37 6.36
C PRO A 33 -1.41 -9.64 4.94
N CYS A 34 -0.24 -9.07 4.61
CA CYS A 34 0.36 -9.20 3.29
C CYS A 34 1.85 -9.51 3.38
N ASN A 35 2.38 -10.07 2.29
CA ASN A 35 3.80 -10.33 2.16
C ASN A 35 4.35 -9.48 1.01
N HIS A 36 5.35 -8.65 1.33
CA HIS A 36 6.03 -7.77 0.37
C HIS A 36 7.05 -8.51 -0.53
N GLY A 37 7.19 -9.83 -0.39
CA GLY A 37 8.00 -10.71 -1.24
C GLY A 37 9.52 -10.62 -1.00
N SER A 38 9.96 -9.83 -0.01
CA SER A 38 11.38 -9.71 0.35
C SER A 38 11.80 -10.80 1.32
N VAL A 39 13.06 -11.19 1.24
CA VAL A 39 13.74 -12.09 2.19
C VAL A 39 14.53 -11.34 3.26
N GLU A 40 14.54 -10.02 3.18
CA GLU A 40 15.18 -9.12 4.15
C GLU A 40 14.18 -8.07 4.62
N ALA A 41 14.22 -7.78 5.93
CA ALA A 41 13.44 -6.73 6.54
C ALA A 41 13.93 -5.35 6.03
N PRO A 42 13.03 -4.44 5.63
CA PRO A 42 13.42 -3.07 5.34
C PRO A 42 13.94 -2.38 6.60
N SER A 43 14.81 -1.38 6.44
CA SER A 43 15.28 -0.54 7.55
C SER A 43 14.37 0.66 7.83
N SER A 44 13.28 0.80 7.08
CA SER A 44 12.36 1.95 7.11
C SER A 44 10.96 1.53 6.65
N LYS A 45 10.03 2.49 6.65
CA LYS A 45 8.71 2.37 6.00
C LYS A 45 8.86 1.79 4.59
N LEU A 46 7.97 0.88 4.22
CA LEU A 46 8.02 0.17 2.95
C LEU A 46 6.63 0.11 2.34
N VAL A 47 6.53 0.50 1.08
CA VAL A 47 5.35 0.27 0.23
C VAL A 47 5.79 -0.60 -0.94
N THR A 48 5.17 -1.78 -1.10
CA THR A 48 5.48 -2.69 -2.19
C THR A 48 4.31 -2.90 -3.14
N PHE A 49 4.67 -3.06 -4.41
CA PHE A 49 3.75 -3.34 -5.51
C PHE A 49 4.50 -4.15 -6.59
N PRO A 50 3.86 -5.16 -7.23
CA PRO A 50 2.52 -5.65 -6.94
C PRO A 50 2.51 -6.69 -5.80
N ALA A 51 1.65 -6.49 -4.81
CA ALA A 51 1.36 -7.46 -3.77
C ALA A 51 0.13 -8.30 -4.17
N LEU A 52 0.35 -9.46 -4.77
CA LEU A 52 -0.74 -10.28 -5.34
C LEU A 52 -1.78 -10.78 -4.32
N SER A 53 -1.45 -10.73 -3.02
CA SER A 53 -2.39 -11.00 -1.93
C SER A 53 -3.38 -9.86 -1.72
N CYS A 54 -3.05 -8.66 -2.20
CA CYS A 54 -3.85 -7.46 -2.00
C CYS A 54 -4.66 -7.10 -3.25
N SER A 55 -5.85 -6.56 -3.05
CA SER A 55 -6.80 -6.23 -4.12
C SER A 55 -6.29 -5.07 -4.99
N ASP A 56 -5.77 -4.03 -4.35
CA ASP A 56 -5.12 -2.91 -5.03
C ASP A 56 -3.61 -3.14 -5.21
N LEU A 57 -3.15 -4.37 -4.94
CA LEU A 57 -1.77 -4.82 -5.08
C LEU A 57 -0.76 -4.01 -4.25
N LEU A 58 -1.21 -3.36 -3.18
CA LEU A 58 -0.38 -2.55 -2.29
C LEU A 58 -0.23 -3.24 -0.94
N CYS A 59 1.02 -3.49 -0.54
CA CYS A 59 1.38 -4.01 0.77
C CYS A 59 2.30 -3.02 1.48
N VAL A 60 1.89 -2.60 2.68
CA VAL A 60 2.47 -1.49 3.42
C VAL A 60 2.99 -1.98 4.77
N TYR A 61 4.22 -1.59 5.09
CA TYR A 61 4.78 -1.59 6.44
C TYR A 61 5.00 -0.13 6.86
N GLY A 62 4.19 0.33 7.82
CA GLY A 62 4.09 1.75 8.17
C GLY A 62 5.02 2.23 9.27
N GLU A 63 5.69 1.31 9.96
CA GLU A 63 6.39 1.61 11.20
C GLU A 63 7.88 1.91 10.97
N GLU A 64 8.43 2.84 11.75
CA GLU A 64 9.86 3.17 11.74
C GLU A 64 10.50 2.73 13.06
N GLN A 65 11.53 1.90 12.96
CA GLN A 65 12.19 1.28 14.11
C GLN A 65 13.65 1.73 14.20
N THR A 66 14.04 2.21 15.37
CA THR A 66 15.44 2.57 15.62
C THR A 66 16.21 1.33 16.02
N VAL A 67 17.00 0.80 15.09
CA VAL A 67 17.82 -0.39 15.33
C VAL A 67 18.92 -0.07 16.34
N PRO A 68 19.07 -0.87 17.42
CA PRO A 68 20.11 -0.63 18.42
C PRO A 68 21.50 -0.91 17.84
N GLU A 69 22.41 0.06 17.95
CA GLU A 69 23.79 -0.04 17.47
C GLU A 69 24.70 -0.78 18.46
N ILE A 70 24.40 -2.05 18.74
CA ILE A 70 25.21 -2.92 19.58
C ILE A 70 25.71 -4.13 18.81
N THR A 71 26.83 -4.69 19.26
CA THR A 71 27.22 -6.05 18.87
C THR A 71 26.36 -7.05 19.62
N CYS A 72 25.83 -8.05 18.92
CA CYS A 72 24.95 -9.05 19.48
C CYS A 72 25.45 -10.48 19.19
N GLU A 73 25.03 -11.42 20.02
CA GLU A 73 25.14 -12.87 19.81
C GLU A 73 23.75 -13.51 19.69
N THR A 74 22.73 -12.86 20.25
CA THR A 74 21.34 -13.34 20.29
C THR A 74 20.36 -12.22 20.00
N SER A 75 19.20 -12.56 19.42
CA SER A 75 18.11 -11.60 19.19
C SER A 75 17.61 -10.98 20.49
N GLN A 76 17.68 -11.70 21.61
CA GLN A 76 17.29 -11.17 22.92
C GLN A 76 18.10 -9.93 23.31
N GLN A 77 19.42 -9.92 23.04
CA GLN A 77 20.25 -8.75 23.34
C GLN A 77 19.82 -7.51 22.56
N CYS A 78 19.41 -7.68 21.29
CA CYS A 78 18.89 -6.58 20.50
C CYS A 78 17.58 -6.02 21.07
N ASN A 79 16.64 -6.91 21.42
CA ASN A 79 15.34 -6.52 21.98
C ASN A 79 15.46 -5.90 23.38
N ASP A 80 16.37 -6.41 24.22
CA ASP A 80 16.67 -5.84 25.53
C ASP A 80 17.29 -4.44 25.39
N ALA A 81 18.21 -4.25 24.43
CA ALA A 81 18.88 -2.96 24.21
C ALA A 81 17.91 -1.89 23.67
N ALA A 82 16.94 -2.28 22.86
CA ALA A 82 15.90 -1.39 22.35
C ALA A 82 14.73 -1.19 23.33
N ASN A 83 14.73 -1.86 24.50
CA ASN A 83 13.66 -1.80 25.50
C ASN A 83 12.27 -2.13 24.92
N THR A 84 12.17 -3.16 24.08
CA THR A 84 10.94 -3.52 23.33
C THR A 84 9.79 -4.07 24.19
N GLY A 85 9.86 -3.97 25.51
CA GLY A 85 8.83 -4.51 26.40
C GLY A 85 8.66 -6.04 26.35
N GLY A 86 9.62 -6.76 25.76
CA GLY A 86 9.57 -8.21 25.58
C GLY A 86 9.06 -8.66 24.20
N GLU A 87 8.83 -7.73 23.27
CA GLU A 87 8.49 -8.05 21.88
C GLU A 87 9.73 -8.41 21.06
N ASN A 88 9.56 -9.32 20.09
CA ASN A 88 10.62 -9.79 19.19
C ASN A 88 10.72 -8.91 17.93
N ILE A 89 11.02 -7.63 18.13
CA ILE A 89 11.10 -6.62 17.06
C ILE A 89 12.41 -6.76 16.27
N PHE A 90 13.51 -7.06 16.96
CA PHE A 90 14.83 -7.14 16.37
C PHE A 90 15.38 -8.57 16.37
N GLU A 91 16.25 -8.87 15.40
CA GLU A 91 17.02 -10.09 15.34
C GLU A 91 18.53 -9.82 15.26
N CYS A 92 19.33 -10.74 15.77
CA CYS A 92 20.78 -10.67 15.68
C CYS A 92 21.27 -11.44 14.46
N VAL A 93 21.88 -10.75 13.50
CA VAL A 93 22.41 -11.35 12.28
C VAL A 93 23.85 -10.92 12.07
N THR A 94 24.74 -11.91 11.94
CA THR A 94 26.18 -11.68 11.72
C THR A 94 26.84 -10.75 12.75
N GLY A 95 26.33 -10.74 13.99
CA GLY A 95 26.87 -9.93 15.08
C GLY A 95 26.30 -8.52 15.16
N ALA A 96 25.34 -8.15 14.32
CA ALA A 96 24.67 -6.86 14.32
C ALA A 96 23.16 -7.03 14.49
N CYS A 97 22.54 -6.10 15.22
CA CYS A 97 21.09 -6.04 15.31
C CYS A 97 20.50 -5.52 14.00
N ARG A 98 19.36 -6.08 13.61
CA ARG A 98 18.52 -5.59 12.52
C ARG A 98 17.06 -5.83 12.83
N LEU A 99 16.17 -5.19 12.08
CA LEU A 99 14.74 -5.44 12.18
C LEU A 99 14.41 -6.89 11.81
N SER A 100 13.53 -7.54 12.56
CA SER A 100 13.09 -8.91 12.32
C SER A 100 12.16 -8.97 11.11
N LEU A 101 12.43 -9.89 10.17
CA LEU A 101 11.53 -10.11 9.04
C LEU A 101 10.14 -10.61 9.49
N ASP A 102 10.10 -11.48 10.49
CA ASP A 102 8.84 -12.01 11.02
C ASP A 102 8.00 -10.89 11.64
N TYR A 103 8.64 -9.93 12.31
CA TYR A 103 7.98 -8.74 12.84
C TYR A 103 7.39 -7.87 11.73
N VAL A 104 8.19 -7.57 10.70
CA VAL A 104 7.75 -6.78 9.55
C VAL A 104 6.57 -7.44 8.85
N LEU A 105 6.63 -8.75 8.59
CA LEU A 105 5.55 -9.47 7.94
C LEU A 105 4.27 -9.50 8.79
N ALA A 106 4.40 -9.62 10.12
CA ALA A 106 3.26 -9.57 11.04
C ALA A 106 2.57 -8.20 11.09
N ARG A 107 3.31 -7.12 10.77
CA ARG A 107 2.80 -5.75 10.69
C ARG A 107 2.55 -5.24 9.28
N SER A 108 2.85 -6.04 8.26
CA SER A 108 2.61 -5.68 6.86
C SER A 108 1.15 -5.90 6.50
N MET A 109 0.49 -4.84 6.03
CA MET A 109 -0.94 -4.86 5.75
C MET A 109 -1.23 -4.38 4.33
N CYS A 110 -2.24 -5.00 3.71
CA CYS A 110 -2.80 -4.53 2.47
C CYS A 110 -3.34 -3.11 2.66
N SER A 111 -3.14 -2.29 1.64
CA SER A 111 -3.52 -0.87 1.63
C SER A 111 -4.13 -0.52 0.27
N LYS A 112 -4.59 0.71 0.15
CA LYS A 112 -5.09 1.31 -1.09
C LYS A 112 -4.86 2.80 -1.10
N THR A 113 -4.96 3.40 -2.28
CA THR A 113 -5.03 4.86 -2.41
C THR A 113 -6.38 5.38 -1.89
N CYS A 114 -6.38 6.61 -1.37
CA CYS A 114 -7.54 7.20 -0.75
C CYS A 114 -7.59 8.72 -0.96
N GLU A 115 -8.78 9.31 -0.88
CA GLU A 115 -8.97 10.76 -0.88
C GLU A 115 -9.32 11.27 0.52
N SER A 116 -9.91 10.41 1.35
CA SER A 116 -10.37 10.72 2.72
C SER A 116 -10.30 9.50 3.64
N ASP A 117 -10.36 9.71 4.96
CA ASP A 117 -10.36 8.63 5.95
C ASP A 117 -11.56 7.67 5.78
N ASP A 118 -12.68 8.18 5.24
CA ASP A 118 -13.86 7.36 4.93
C ASP A 118 -13.58 6.30 3.86
N ASP A 119 -12.58 6.52 3.01
CA ASP A 119 -12.15 5.51 2.04
C ASP A 119 -11.46 4.34 2.74
N CYS A 120 -10.80 4.58 3.87
CA CYS A 120 -10.09 3.57 4.65
C CYS A 120 -11.00 2.82 5.63
N ASN A 121 -12.17 3.39 5.92
CA ASN A 121 -13.23 2.73 6.66
C ASN A 121 -13.98 1.79 5.71
N ASN A 122 -13.58 0.52 5.71
CA ASN A 122 -14.19 -0.57 4.94
C ASN A 122 -15.63 -0.92 5.40
N THR A 123 -16.48 0.07 5.65
CA THR A 123 -17.80 -0.07 6.28
C THR A 123 -18.96 0.09 5.29
N SER A 124 -18.70 0.35 4.01
CA SER A 124 -19.75 0.64 3.01
C SER A 124 -19.92 -0.51 2.01
N LEU A 125 -21.07 -0.61 1.34
CA LEU A 125 -21.26 -1.63 0.29
C LEU A 125 -20.30 -1.46 -0.91
N ASN A 126 -19.76 -0.24 -1.08
CA ASN A 126 -18.77 0.09 -2.09
C ASN A 126 -17.32 -0.08 -1.57
N ASN A 127 -17.15 -0.16 -0.24
CA ASN A 127 -15.91 -0.46 0.49
C ASN A 127 -16.19 -1.67 1.40
N ARG A 128 -16.25 -2.88 0.80
CA ARG A 128 -16.55 -4.16 1.49
C ARG A 128 -15.71 -4.34 2.78
N PRO A 129 -16.17 -5.19 3.72
CA PRO A 129 -15.75 -5.19 5.13
C PRO A 129 -14.25 -5.13 5.30
N ALA A 130 -13.82 -4.41 6.33
CA ALA A 130 -12.47 -4.58 6.84
C ALA A 130 -12.28 -6.07 7.10
N VAL A 131 -11.04 -6.54 6.95
CA VAL A 131 -10.64 -7.72 7.71
C VAL A 131 -11.19 -7.56 9.13
N ASP A 132 -11.75 -8.63 9.67
CA ASP A 132 -12.33 -8.60 11.01
C ASP A 132 -11.27 -8.05 12.00
N ASP A 133 -11.70 -7.39 13.07
CA ASP A 133 -10.77 -6.73 14.01
C ASP A 133 -9.71 -7.70 14.59
N ASP A 134 -9.95 -9.01 14.54
CA ASP A 134 -9.02 -10.08 14.93
C ASP A 134 -8.10 -10.58 13.81
N GLU A 135 -8.36 -10.21 12.55
CA GLU A 135 -7.55 -10.53 11.37
C GLU A 135 -6.57 -9.40 11.01
N THR A 136 -6.74 -8.19 11.57
CA THR A 136 -5.80 -7.08 11.41
C THR A 136 -4.92 -6.89 12.64
N ALA A 137 -3.65 -6.52 12.43
CA ALA A 137 -2.76 -6.09 13.51
C ALA A 137 -3.07 -4.67 14.01
N CYS A 138 -3.89 -3.92 13.26
CA CYS A 138 -4.22 -2.53 13.53
C CYS A 138 -5.39 -2.39 14.51
N ARG A 139 -5.17 -1.71 15.64
CA ARG A 139 -6.16 -1.58 16.72
C ARG A 139 -6.86 -0.23 16.76
N THR A 140 -6.24 0.80 16.21
CA THR A 140 -6.77 2.19 16.25
C THR A 140 -7.37 2.63 14.92
N GLY A 141 -7.58 1.70 13.99
CA GLY A 141 -8.17 1.96 12.67
C GLY A 141 -7.18 2.52 11.65
N PHE A 142 -7.67 2.86 10.47
CA PHE A 142 -6.86 3.34 9.36
C PHE A 142 -7.19 4.80 9.03
N SER A 143 -6.17 5.58 8.69
CA SER A 143 -6.31 6.95 8.21
C SER A 143 -5.77 7.09 6.80
N CYS A 144 -6.31 8.04 6.06
CA CYS A 144 -5.89 8.37 4.71
C CYS A 144 -4.79 9.43 4.75
N THR A 145 -3.53 8.99 4.67
CA THR A 145 -2.37 9.86 4.87
C THR A 145 -1.21 9.49 3.93
N VAL A 146 -0.18 10.33 3.90
CA VAL A 146 1.03 10.10 3.11
C VAL A 146 2.03 9.32 3.96
N LEU A 147 2.59 8.24 3.41
CA LEU A 147 3.56 7.40 4.11
C LEU A 147 5.02 7.63 3.69
N GLN A 148 5.26 8.07 2.45
CA GLN A 148 6.62 8.22 1.91
C GLN A 148 6.79 9.47 1.02
N GLN A 149 8.03 9.98 1.03
CA GLN A 149 8.47 11.16 0.27
C GLN A 149 9.12 10.82 -1.08
N LEU A 150 9.35 9.56 -1.41
CA LEU A 150 10.10 9.16 -2.61
C LEU A 150 9.61 7.82 -3.13
N GLY A 151 9.87 7.56 -4.42
CA GLY A 151 9.48 6.32 -5.10
C GLY A 151 8.13 6.44 -5.81
N GLN A 152 7.58 5.29 -6.22
CA GLN A 152 6.39 5.25 -7.09
C GLN A 152 5.09 5.71 -6.42
N PHE A 153 5.04 5.78 -5.08
CA PHE A 153 3.91 6.35 -4.33
C PHE A 153 4.36 7.57 -3.52
N CYS A 154 5.29 8.35 -4.07
CA CYS A 154 5.66 9.60 -3.43
C CYS A 154 4.44 10.52 -3.31
N CYS A 155 4.20 11.07 -2.12
CA CYS A 155 3.09 12.00 -1.85
C CYS A 155 1.70 11.48 -2.22
N GLU A 156 1.57 10.18 -2.53
CA GLU A 156 0.30 9.51 -2.69
C GLU A 156 -0.30 9.22 -1.32
N ARG A 157 -1.59 9.50 -1.18
CA ARG A 157 -2.33 9.20 0.04
C ARG A 157 -2.77 7.75 0.03
N LEU A 158 -2.43 7.04 1.11
CA LEU A 158 -2.70 5.63 1.30
C LEU A 158 -3.45 5.42 2.62
N CYS A 159 -4.19 4.31 2.70
CA CYS A 159 -4.75 3.87 3.96
C CYS A 159 -3.67 3.24 4.84
N VAL A 160 -3.32 3.91 5.93
CA VAL A 160 -2.25 3.49 6.85
C VAL A 160 -2.83 3.25 8.23
N CYS A 161 -2.35 2.22 8.92
CA CYS A 161 -2.76 1.92 10.29
C CYS A 161 -2.32 3.02 11.25
N ASN A 162 -3.25 3.50 12.08
CA ASN A 162 -3.03 4.54 13.08
C ASN A 162 -2.01 4.14 14.17
N ASP A 163 -1.81 2.84 14.41
CA ASP A 163 -0.80 2.33 15.35
C ASP A 163 0.63 2.51 14.84
N ASP A 164 0.81 2.79 13.54
CA ASP A 164 2.13 2.91 12.90
C ASP A 164 2.51 4.38 12.61
N LEU A 165 1.69 5.36 13.04
CA LEU A 165 1.77 6.77 12.58
C LEU A 165 2.63 7.71 13.42
N ASP A 166 3.49 7.18 14.28
CA ASP A 166 4.19 7.92 15.35
C ASP A 166 5.09 9.09 14.89
N SER A 167 5.28 9.28 13.58
CA SER A 167 6.16 10.31 12.99
C SER A 167 5.64 11.01 11.72
N LEU A 168 4.34 10.92 11.37
CA LEU A 168 3.83 11.54 10.14
C LEU A 168 3.60 13.06 10.21
N ASP A 169 3.68 13.64 11.40
CA ASP A 169 3.63 15.09 11.57
C ASP A 169 4.78 15.71 10.76
N ASN A 170 4.42 16.43 9.69
CA ASN A 170 5.25 17.14 8.69
C ASN A 170 5.15 16.59 7.26
N LEU A 171 4.88 15.29 7.05
CA LEU A 171 4.92 14.71 5.70
C LEU A 171 3.75 15.19 4.82
N GLU A 172 2.55 15.29 5.38
CA GLU A 172 1.38 15.76 4.63
C GLU A 172 1.54 17.22 4.18
N MET A 173 2.16 18.06 5.02
CA MET A 173 2.48 19.45 4.69
C MET A 173 3.59 19.55 3.62
N ASP A 174 4.62 18.70 3.72
CA ASP A 174 5.71 18.65 2.73
C ASP A 174 5.29 18.06 1.37
N CYS A 175 4.12 17.42 1.33
CA CYS A 175 3.48 16.93 0.11
C CYS A 175 2.39 17.86 -0.44
N GLU A 176 2.24 19.07 0.10
CA GLU A 176 1.28 20.05 -0.42
C GLU A 176 1.68 20.51 -1.84
N PRO A 177 0.75 20.44 -2.82
CA PRO A 177 1.05 20.76 -4.21
C PRO A 177 1.66 22.15 -4.42
N ASN A 178 2.82 22.19 -5.07
CA ASN A 178 3.61 23.40 -5.36
C ASN A 178 4.09 24.18 -4.12
N VAL A 179 4.00 23.61 -2.93
CA VAL A 179 4.39 24.27 -1.68
C VAL A 179 5.45 23.46 -0.96
N GLY A 180 5.17 22.18 -0.72
CA GLY A 180 6.04 21.32 0.06
C GLY A 180 7.26 20.83 -0.74
N GLN A 181 8.39 20.67 -0.04
CA GLN A 181 9.65 20.26 -0.68
C GLN A 181 9.54 18.85 -1.27
N SER A 182 8.89 17.91 -0.55
CA SER A 182 8.71 16.54 -1.05
C SER A 182 7.82 16.49 -2.30
N TRP A 183 6.81 17.36 -2.40
CA TRP A 183 6.02 17.48 -3.62
C TRP A 183 6.87 17.95 -4.82
N ILE A 184 7.73 18.95 -4.61
CA ILE A 184 8.65 19.46 -5.64
C ILE A 184 9.65 18.37 -6.05
N ASP A 185 10.19 17.62 -5.08
CA ASP A 185 11.16 16.57 -5.36
C ASP A 185 10.53 15.42 -6.18
N CYS A 186 9.23 15.18 -6.02
CA CYS A 186 8.53 14.08 -6.69
C CYS A 186 7.90 14.42 -8.04
N TYR A 187 7.44 15.67 -8.21
CA TYR A 187 6.70 16.09 -9.40
C TYR A 187 7.30 17.33 -10.09
N GLY A 188 8.34 17.93 -9.52
CA GLY A 188 8.90 19.22 -9.94
C GLY A 188 9.90 19.18 -11.09
N GLU A 189 10.21 18.01 -11.67
CA GLU A 189 11.08 17.91 -12.84
C GLU A 189 10.32 17.53 -14.11
N ASP A 190 9.74 18.54 -14.76
CA ASP A 190 9.38 18.50 -16.18
C ASP A 190 9.72 19.81 -16.93
N ASP A 191 10.66 20.64 -16.43
CA ASP A 191 11.03 21.89 -17.12
C ASP A 191 12.55 22.18 -17.24
N ASN A 192 13.47 21.26 -16.91
CA ASN A 192 14.91 21.55 -17.13
C ASN A 192 15.86 20.36 -17.38
N VAL A 193 15.45 19.34 -18.16
CA VAL A 193 16.42 18.52 -18.92
C VAL A 193 16.70 19.21 -20.26
N GLY A 194 17.16 20.44 -20.17
CA GLY A 194 17.58 21.28 -21.29
C GLY A 194 18.96 21.85 -21.00
N THR A 195 19.95 21.42 -21.79
CA THR A 195 21.30 21.98 -21.91
C THR A 195 22.28 21.82 -20.74
N THR A 196 23.05 20.73 -20.79
CA THR A 196 24.53 20.85 -20.67
C THR A 196 25.21 19.86 -21.61
N SER A 197 25.08 20.14 -22.92
CA SER A 197 26.19 19.91 -23.84
C SER A 197 27.01 21.20 -23.86
N THR A 198 28.24 21.17 -23.36
CA THR A 198 29.38 21.90 -23.95
C THR A 198 30.68 21.30 -23.40
N SER A 199 31.33 20.58 -24.30
CA SER A 199 32.76 20.27 -24.39
C SER A 199 33.66 21.50 -24.24
N GLY A 200 34.80 21.34 -23.57
CA GLY A 200 35.92 22.29 -23.55
C GLY A 200 36.95 21.93 -22.50
#